data_AF-A0A816DMB1-F1
#
_entry.id   AF-A0A816DMB1-F1
#
_cell.length_a   1.000
_cell.length_b   1.000
_cell.length_c   1.000
_cell.angle_alpha   90.00
_cell.angle_beta   90.00
_cell.angle_gamma   90.00
#
_symmetry.space_group_name_H-M   'P 1'
#
loop_
_entity.id
_entity.type
_entity.pdbx_description
1 polymer ?
#
loop_
_entity_poly.entity_id
_entity_poly.type
_entity_poly.pdbx_seq_one_letter_code
_entity_poly.pdbx_strand_id
1 'polypeptide(L)'
;LKPFSRTLWLTILGTVIYASILIFLIERPYNEALQDRSVISAGAMSTWYSMATIMACAPDFNVTTAAGRLLTIGLYILSLILLAAYTANLASDLTIQKSQTVVSGIDDIKNGKIPFSRIGILVGSSDEDYYLQEVSSGSRNFYSLTSITEVYDKLLSGAIDASIMDVGPSEYATTHIYCNLTLVGADFDASAFGIVYQKDWIYAKELDVNLLSLREQGVLDSLRTKWFEGGDCSQTVDSGTAMTVESLGGLFLTFGVISILSLLLFVWLKRSVIKDYFKSRRRRRSLVISPNTSKEEHAQVIVAE
;
A
#
# COMPACT_ATOMS: atom_id res chain seq x y z
N LEU A 1 0.87 -7.79 1.54
CA LEU A 1 0.68 -8.28 2.94
C LEU A 1 0.12 -7.18 3.81
N LYS A 2 0.72 -5.96 3.82
CA LYS A 2 -0.07 -4.74 4.06
C LYS A 2 -1.24 -4.71 3.06
N PRO A 3 -2.44 -4.25 3.47
CA PRO A 3 -2.76 -3.50 4.69
C PRO A 3 -3.07 -4.35 5.95
N PHE A 4 -3.21 -5.67 5.84
CA PHE A 4 -3.58 -6.51 7.00
C PHE A 4 -2.36 -7.05 7.76
N SER A 5 -2.53 -7.22 9.07
CA SER A 5 -1.49 -7.83 9.92
C SER A 5 -1.34 -9.31 9.61
N ARG A 6 -0.15 -9.87 9.87
CA ARG A 6 0.11 -11.31 9.69
C ARG A 6 -0.84 -12.16 10.52
N THR A 7 -1.15 -11.72 11.73
CA THR A 7 -2.12 -12.39 12.62
C THR A 7 -3.50 -12.46 11.97
N LEU A 8 -3.97 -11.37 11.36
CA LEU A 8 -5.27 -11.32 10.71
C LEU A 8 -5.32 -12.23 9.46
N TRP A 9 -4.24 -12.28 8.69
CA TRP A 9 -4.11 -13.25 7.59
C TRP A 9 -4.21 -14.69 8.06
N LEU A 10 -3.54 -15.04 9.17
CA LEU A 10 -3.60 -16.37 9.75
C LEU A 10 -4.99 -16.70 10.30
N THR A 11 -5.70 -15.73 10.89
CA THR A 11 -7.07 -15.94 11.35
C THR A 11 -8.03 -16.16 10.19
N ILE A 12 -7.89 -15.43 9.07
CA ILE A 12 -8.69 -15.67 7.85
C ILE A 12 -8.43 -17.08 7.33
N LEU A 13 -7.17 -17.52 7.27
CA LEU A 13 -6.84 -18.87 6.84
C LEU A 13 -7.46 -19.93 7.77
N GLY A 14 -7.44 -19.68 9.08
CA GLY A 14 -8.11 -20.53 10.07
C GLY A 14 -9.62 -20.59 9.88
N THR A 15 -10.29 -19.46 9.62
CA THR A 15 -11.75 -19.44 9.38
C THR A 15 -12.13 -20.13 8.07
N VAL A 16 -11.33 -20.02 7.00
CA VAL A 16 -11.53 -20.78 5.76
C VAL A 16 -11.49 -22.28 6.05
N ILE A 17 -10.46 -22.77 6.73
CA ILE A 17 -10.32 -24.20 7.07
C ILE A 17 -11.48 -24.67 7.94
N TYR A 18 -11.84 -23.90 8.96
CA TYR A 18 -12.97 -24.21 9.83
C TYR A 18 -14.29 -24.32 9.06
N ALA A 19 -14.58 -23.34 8.19
CA ALA A 19 -15.75 -23.36 7.33
C ALA A 19 -15.74 -24.54 6.35
N SER A 20 -14.56 -24.91 5.85
CA SER A 20 -14.39 -26.03 4.92
C SER A 20 -14.78 -27.35 5.57
N ILE A 21 -14.38 -27.56 6.83
CA ILE A 21 -14.75 -28.74 7.62
C ILE A 21 -16.26 -28.77 7.87
N LEU A 22 -16.86 -27.64 8.25
CA LEU A 22 -18.31 -27.56 8.48
C LEU A 22 -19.11 -27.85 7.21
N ILE A 23 -18.76 -27.24 6.08
CA ILE A 23 -19.43 -27.48 4.79
C ILE A 23 -19.26 -28.94 4.37
N PHE A 24 -18.07 -29.50 4.54
CA PHE A 24 -17.83 -30.92 4.27
C PHE A 24 -18.74 -31.82 5.10
N LEU A 25 -18.90 -31.57 6.41
CA LEU A 25 -19.74 -32.39 7.27
C LEU A 25 -21.24 -32.24 6.97
N ILE A 26 -21.69 -31.02 6.68
CA ILE A 26 -23.10 -30.70 6.47
C ILE A 26 -23.59 -31.15 5.09
N GLU A 27 -22.81 -30.91 4.04
CA GLU A 27 -23.27 -31.10 2.65
C GLU A 27 -22.93 -32.48 2.08
N ARG A 28 -21.85 -33.14 2.54
CA ARG A 28 -21.46 -34.46 2.02
C ARG A 28 -22.57 -35.52 2.00
N PRO A 29 -23.43 -35.67 3.03
CA PRO A 29 -24.46 -36.70 3.01
C PRO A 29 -25.65 -36.40 2.10
N TYR A 30 -25.86 -35.15 1.67
CA TYR A 30 -27.08 -34.72 0.98
C TYR A 30 -26.84 -34.10 -0.40
N ASN A 31 -25.60 -33.78 -0.76
CA ASN A 31 -25.26 -33.05 -1.97
C ASN A 31 -24.54 -33.97 -2.98
N GLU A 32 -25.16 -34.18 -4.14
CA GLU A 32 -24.63 -35.01 -5.23
C GLU A 32 -23.22 -34.56 -5.69
N ALA A 33 -22.89 -33.27 -5.55
CA ALA A 33 -21.57 -32.74 -5.89
C ALA A 33 -20.43 -33.33 -5.03
N LEU A 34 -20.75 -33.81 -3.82
CA LEU A 34 -19.81 -34.27 -2.79
C LEU A 34 -19.97 -35.76 -2.45
N GLN A 35 -21.16 -36.33 -2.64
CA GLN A 35 -21.54 -37.67 -2.18
C GLN A 35 -20.73 -38.80 -2.84
N ASP A 36 -20.53 -38.73 -4.15
CA ASP A 36 -19.86 -39.80 -4.93
C ASP A 36 -18.33 -39.65 -5.01
N ARG A 37 -17.76 -38.68 -4.28
CA ARG A 37 -16.33 -38.40 -4.30
C ARG A 37 -15.62 -39.08 -3.14
N SER A 38 -14.33 -39.39 -3.33
CA SER A 38 -13.47 -39.82 -2.23
C SER A 38 -13.42 -38.75 -1.13
N VAL A 39 -13.24 -39.15 0.12
CA VAL A 39 -13.15 -38.24 1.29
C VAL A 39 -12.20 -37.06 1.01
N ILE A 40 -11.05 -37.36 0.40
CA ILE A 40 -10.01 -36.38 0.06
C ILE A 40 -10.51 -35.41 -1.02
N SER A 41 -11.15 -35.92 -2.08
CA SER A 41 -11.67 -35.07 -3.16
C SER A 41 -12.85 -34.20 -2.71
N ALA A 42 -13.75 -34.75 -1.88
CA ALA A 42 -14.85 -34.00 -1.31
C ALA A 42 -14.36 -32.90 -0.34
N GLY A 43 -13.39 -33.22 0.53
CA GLY A 43 -12.77 -32.22 1.40
C GLY A 43 -12.05 -31.10 0.63
N ALA A 44 -11.37 -31.44 -0.47
CA ALA A 44 -10.76 -30.45 -1.35
C ALA A 44 -11.81 -29.53 -2.02
N MET A 45 -12.94 -30.08 -2.47
CA MET A 45 -14.04 -29.28 -3.04
C MET A 45 -14.70 -28.38 -1.99
N SER A 46 -14.90 -28.85 -0.75
CA SER A 46 -15.40 -28.01 0.35
C SER A 46 -14.41 -26.90 0.72
N THR A 47 -13.10 -27.18 0.63
CA THR A 47 -12.05 -26.17 0.86
C THR A 47 -12.02 -25.12 -0.23
N TRP A 48 -12.13 -25.56 -1.49
CA TRP A 48 -12.26 -24.66 -2.64
C TRP A 48 -13.51 -23.77 -2.51
N TYR A 49 -14.64 -24.35 -2.10
CA TYR A 49 -15.87 -23.62 -1.84
C TYR A 49 -15.65 -22.49 -0.83
N SER A 50 -15.17 -22.80 0.39
CA SER A 50 -14.97 -21.79 1.43
C SER A 50 -13.96 -20.71 1.03
N MET A 51 -12.90 -21.10 0.32
CA MET A 51 -11.91 -20.15 -0.21
C MET A 51 -12.53 -19.20 -1.25
N ALA A 52 -13.28 -19.74 -2.21
CA ALA A 52 -13.96 -18.95 -3.24
C ALA A 52 -14.96 -17.96 -2.62
N THR A 53 -15.79 -18.41 -1.66
CA THR A 53 -16.76 -17.56 -0.97
C THR A 53 -16.10 -16.40 -0.23
N ILE A 54 -14.99 -16.64 0.48
CA ILE A 54 -14.28 -15.58 1.21
C ILE A 54 -13.61 -14.59 0.25
N MET A 55 -13.12 -15.04 -0.90
CA MET A 55 -12.55 -14.17 -1.94
C MET A 55 -13.62 -13.45 -2.79
N ALA A 56 -14.90 -13.50 -2.41
CA ALA A 56 -16.03 -12.96 -3.17
C ALA A 56 -16.12 -13.52 -4.60
N CYS A 57 -15.64 -14.75 -4.81
CA CYS A 57 -15.75 -15.50 -6.06
C CYS A 57 -16.93 -16.48 -6.00
N ALA A 58 -17.55 -16.75 -7.14
CA ALA A 58 -18.65 -17.69 -7.23
C ALA A 58 -18.13 -19.14 -7.08
N PRO A 59 -18.67 -19.94 -6.15
CA PRO A 59 -18.26 -21.33 -5.96
C PRO A 59 -18.86 -22.27 -7.03
N ASP A 60 -18.19 -23.40 -7.29
CA ASP A 60 -18.52 -24.35 -8.38
C ASP A 60 -19.82 -25.14 -8.17
N PHE A 61 -20.32 -25.25 -6.93
CA PHE A 61 -21.54 -25.98 -6.62
C PHE A 61 -22.39 -25.24 -5.59
N ASN A 62 -23.70 -25.50 -5.61
CA ASN A 62 -24.65 -24.87 -4.70
C ASN A 62 -24.90 -25.74 -3.47
N VAL A 63 -25.17 -25.06 -2.36
CA VAL A 63 -25.43 -25.65 -1.05
C VAL A 63 -26.92 -25.98 -0.93
N THR A 64 -27.25 -27.24 -0.66
CA THR A 64 -28.63 -27.75 -0.69
C THR A 64 -29.31 -27.70 0.67
N THR A 65 -28.56 -27.88 1.76
CA THR A 65 -29.12 -27.94 3.11
C THR A 65 -29.42 -26.55 3.70
N ALA A 66 -30.40 -26.46 4.60
CA ALA A 66 -30.71 -25.21 5.30
C ALA A 66 -29.55 -24.72 6.19
N ALA A 67 -28.87 -25.65 6.87
CA ALA A 67 -27.70 -25.35 7.72
C ALA A 67 -26.51 -24.83 6.90
N GLY A 68 -26.24 -25.45 5.75
CA GLY A 68 -25.20 -25.00 4.84
C GLY A 68 -25.50 -23.61 4.26
N ARG A 69 -26.76 -23.32 3.92
CA ARG A 69 -27.16 -21.98 3.42
C ARG A 69 -26.95 -20.91 4.47
N LEU A 70 -27.29 -21.18 5.73
CA LEU A 70 -27.04 -20.25 6.85
C LEU A 70 -25.53 -19.98 7.02
N LEU A 71 -24.71 -21.02 6.98
CA LEU A 71 -23.25 -20.90 7.05
C LEU A 71 -22.70 -20.06 5.90
N THR A 72 -23.21 -20.30 4.67
CA THR A 72 -22.81 -19.57 3.47
C THR A 72 -23.17 -18.08 3.56
N ILE A 73 -24.36 -17.74 4.09
CA ILE A 73 -24.75 -16.36 4.34
C ILE A 73 -23.77 -15.69 5.30
N GLY A 74 -23.38 -16.37 6.38
CA GLY A 74 -22.37 -15.87 7.31
C GLY A 74 -21.01 -15.61 6.64
N LEU A 75 -20.57 -16.52 5.75
CA LEU A 75 -19.35 -16.35 4.98
C LEU A 75 -19.41 -15.17 4.00
N TYR A 76 -20.57 -14.94 3.36
CA TYR A 76 -20.75 -13.77 2.48
C TYR A 76 -20.66 -12.46 3.25
N ILE A 77 -21.31 -12.36 4.41
CA ILE A 77 -21.23 -11.16 5.26
C ILE A 77 -19.77 -10.92 5.67
N LEU A 78 -19.07 -11.96 6.11
CA LEU A 78 -17.66 -11.87 6.46
C LEU A 78 -16.79 -11.42 5.28
N SER A 79 -16.99 -12.00 4.09
CA SER A 79 -16.25 -11.65 2.87
C SER A 79 -16.45 -10.18 2.50
N LEU A 80 -17.70 -9.69 2.52
CA LEU A 80 -18.02 -8.29 2.21
C LEU A 80 -17.32 -7.32 3.16
N ILE A 81 -17.35 -7.60 4.47
CA ILE A 81 -16.69 -6.75 5.48
C ILE A 81 -15.17 -6.78 5.30
N LEU A 82 -14.58 -7.96 5.07
CA LEU A 82 -13.13 -8.09 4.87
C LEU A 82 -12.67 -7.36 3.61
N LEU A 83 -13.41 -7.48 2.50
CA LEU A 83 -13.10 -6.79 1.26
C LEU A 83 -13.20 -5.27 1.44
N ALA A 84 -14.26 -4.78 2.09
CA ALA A 84 -14.42 -3.36 2.39
C ALA A 84 -13.27 -2.83 3.26
N ALA A 85 -12.92 -3.54 4.34
CA ALA A 85 -11.83 -3.16 5.23
C ALA A 85 -10.46 -3.20 4.55
N TYR A 86 -10.22 -4.20 3.69
CA TYR A 86 -8.98 -4.30 2.92
C TYR A 86 -8.84 -3.10 1.98
N THR A 87 -9.91 -2.76 1.26
CA THR A 87 -9.92 -1.66 0.31
C THR A 87 -9.77 -0.30 1.02
N ALA A 88 -10.46 -0.11 2.14
CA ALA A 88 -10.37 1.11 2.95
C ALA A 88 -8.96 1.31 3.54
N ASN A 89 -8.36 0.26 4.12
CA ASN A 89 -7.03 0.37 4.69
C ASN A 89 -5.95 0.53 3.63
N LEU A 90 -6.11 -0.10 2.46
CA LEU A 90 -5.23 0.12 1.31
C LEU A 90 -5.32 1.58 0.84
N ALA A 91 -6.54 2.13 0.71
CA ALA A 91 -6.75 3.52 0.34
C ALA A 91 -6.12 4.48 1.37
N SER A 92 -6.29 4.21 2.66
CA SER A 92 -5.66 4.98 3.74
C SER A 92 -4.14 4.94 3.67
N ASP A 93 -3.54 3.75 3.46
CA ASP A 93 -2.09 3.59 3.30
C ASP A 93 -1.57 4.39 2.09
N LEU A 94 -2.30 4.40 0.97
CA LEU A 94 -1.96 5.19 -0.23
C LEU A 94 -2.03 6.70 0.05
N THR A 95 -3.00 7.16 0.85
CA THR A 95 -3.10 8.56 1.26
C THR A 95 -1.97 8.97 2.21
N ILE A 96 -1.60 8.11 3.17
CA ILE A 96 -0.50 8.39 4.11
C ILE A 96 0.83 8.50 3.37
N GLN A 97 1.11 7.60 2.42
CA GLN A 97 2.35 7.67 1.63
C GLN A 97 2.47 8.98 0.86
N LYS A 98 1.33 9.56 0.44
CA LYS A 98 1.27 10.87 -0.21
C LYS A 98 1.37 12.06 0.75
N SER A 99 1.29 11.82 2.06
CA SER A 99 1.26 12.87 3.10
C SER A 99 2.54 12.94 3.94
N GLN A 100 3.57 12.14 3.66
CA GLN A 100 4.82 12.20 4.44
C GLN A 100 5.61 13.47 4.09
N THR A 101 5.39 14.55 4.84
CA THR A 101 6.29 15.69 4.85
C THR A 101 7.53 15.36 5.70
N VAL A 102 8.72 15.72 5.22
CA VAL A 102 9.99 15.47 5.93
C VAL A 102 9.99 16.13 7.31
N VAL A 103 9.41 17.32 7.39
CA VAL A 103 9.19 18.12 8.60
C VAL A 103 7.71 18.46 8.66
N SER A 104 7.09 18.41 9.83
CA SER A 104 5.67 18.78 10.01
C SER A 104 5.48 20.17 10.61
N GLY A 105 6.53 20.77 11.18
CA GLY A 105 6.53 22.12 11.72
C GLY A 105 7.82 22.45 12.47
N ILE A 106 7.84 23.60 13.15
CA ILE A 106 9.04 24.09 13.84
C ILE A 106 9.50 23.18 15.00
N ASP A 107 8.57 22.50 15.67
CA ASP A 107 8.91 21.60 16.78
C ASP A 107 9.75 20.40 16.33
N ASP A 108 9.52 19.88 15.13
CA ASP A 108 10.34 18.81 14.55
C ASP A 108 11.79 19.27 14.35
N ILE A 109 11.98 20.53 13.96
CA ILE A 109 13.30 21.14 13.79
C ILE A 109 13.97 21.32 15.17
N LYS A 110 13.26 21.85 16.16
CA LYS A 110 13.75 22.03 17.53
C LYS A 110 14.13 20.70 18.20
N ASN A 111 13.37 19.65 17.93
CA ASN A 111 13.61 18.29 18.46
C ASN A 111 14.69 17.51 17.67
N GLY A 112 15.27 18.10 16.62
CA GLY A 112 16.36 17.48 15.86
C GLY A 112 15.93 16.33 14.95
N LYS A 113 14.69 16.34 14.44
CA LYS A 113 14.21 15.35 13.46
C LYS A 113 15.05 15.35 12.18
N ILE A 114 15.61 16.51 11.81
CA ILE A 114 16.54 16.68 10.71
C ILE A 114 17.91 17.18 11.19
N PRO A 115 19.03 16.76 10.58
CA PRO A 115 20.35 17.29 10.90
C PRO A 115 20.44 18.79 10.65
N PHE A 116 21.09 19.54 11.55
CA PHE A 116 21.24 20.99 11.41
C PHE A 116 21.88 21.42 10.08
N SER A 117 22.81 20.62 9.54
CA SER A 117 23.45 20.86 8.24
C SER A 117 22.51 20.77 7.03
N ARG A 118 21.29 20.26 7.21
CA ARG A 118 20.24 20.17 6.18
C ARG A 118 19.16 21.24 6.34
N ILE A 119 19.36 22.18 7.28
CA ILE A 119 18.49 23.35 7.47
C ILE A 119 19.16 24.54 6.79
N GLY A 120 18.52 25.09 5.76
CA GLY A 120 18.96 26.32 5.12
C GLY A 120 18.49 27.54 5.91
N ILE A 121 19.38 28.49 6.17
CA ILE A 121 19.02 29.79 6.76
C ILE A 121 19.78 30.89 6.01
N LEU A 122 19.06 31.96 5.67
CA LEU A 122 19.63 33.14 5.03
C LEU A 122 20.42 33.95 6.08
N VAL A 123 21.72 34.15 5.84
CA VAL A 123 22.59 34.87 6.78
C VAL A 123 22.30 36.37 6.73
N GLY A 124 22.21 37.00 7.90
CA GLY A 124 21.89 38.42 8.05
C GLY A 124 20.41 38.74 7.89
N SER A 125 19.52 37.75 7.95
CA SER A 125 18.06 37.94 7.99
C SER A 125 17.49 37.77 9.40
N SER A 126 16.23 38.19 9.56
CA SER A 126 15.43 37.90 10.77
C SER A 126 15.29 36.39 11.04
N ASP A 127 15.33 35.56 10.01
CA ASP A 127 15.27 34.10 10.14
C ASP A 127 16.51 33.56 10.88
N GLU A 128 17.68 34.15 10.65
CA GLU A 128 18.92 33.81 11.36
C GLU A 128 18.80 34.16 12.85
N ASP A 129 18.32 35.35 13.17
CA ASP A 129 18.14 35.78 14.56
C ASP A 129 17.16 34.85 15.30
N TYR A 130 16.03 34.52 14.67
CA TYR A 130 15.06 33.56 15.21
C TYR A 130 15.70 32.18 15.42
N TYR A 131 16.40 31.64 14.42
CA TYR A 131 17.02 30.32 14.51
C TYR A 131 18.08 30.25 15.62
N LEU A 132 18.90 31.29 15.75
CA LEU A 132 19.91 31.38 16.79
C LEU A 132 19.28 31.46 18.17
N GLN A 133 18.21 32.24 18.34
CA GLN A 133 17.56 32.41 19.63
C GLN A 133 16.74 31.17 20.05
N GLU A 134 15.90 30.66 19.15
CA GLU A 134 14.81 29.73 19.48
C GLU A 134 15.08 28.26 19.13
N VAL A 135 16.07 27.98 18.28
CA VAL A 135 16.34 26.62 17.78
C VAL A 135 17.70 26.11 18.24
N SER A 136 18.75 26.89 18.01
CA SER A 136 20.15 26.44 18.17
C SER A 136 20.86 27.00 19.41
N SER A 137 20.19 27.84 20.20
CA SER A 137 20.74 28.49 21.39
C SER A 137 22.08 29.21 21.13
N GLY A 138 22.16 29.92 20.00
CA GLY A 138 23.30 30.72 19.57
C GLY A 138 24.32 30.01 18.68
N SER A 139 24.09 28.74 18.33
CA SER A 139 25.00 27.95 17.50
C SER A 139 24.71 28.10 16.00
N ARG A 140 25.69 28.57 15.22
CA ARG A 140 25.64 28.59 13.74
C ARG A 140 25.95 27.21 13.14
N ASN A 141 25.07 26.24 13.35
CA ASN A 141 25.19 24.85 12.89
C ASN A 141 24.33 24.52 11.65
N PHE A 142 23.69 25.53 11.07
CA PHE A 142 22.85 25.43 9.88
C PHE A 142 23.63 25.59 8.57
N TYR A 143 23.00 25.25 7.45
CA TYR A 143 23.52 25.53 6.11
C TYR A 143 23.35 27.02 5.79
N SER A 144 24.46 27.76 5.78
CA SER A 144 24.46 29.20 5.53
C SER A 144 24.19 29.53 4.06
N LEU A 145 23.20 30.39 3.82
CA LEU A 145 22.80 30.84 2.49
C LEU A 145 22.92 32.36 2.40
N THR A 146 23.19 32.86 1.19
CA THR A 146 23.44 34.30 0.97
C THR A 146 22.37 35.00 0.15
N SER A 147 21.60 34.24 -0.63
CA SER A 147 20.50 34.74 -1.46
C SER A 147 19.26 33.89 -1.28
N ILE A 148 18.08 34.52 -1.35
CA ILE A 148 16.80 33.80 -1.34
C ILE A 148 16.65 32.86 -2.55
N THR A 149 17.23 33.19 -3.70
CA THR A 149 17.23 32.30 -4.88
C THR A 149 18.03 31.03 -4.60
N GLU A 150 19.15 31.17 -3.87
CA GLU A 150 19.98 30.04 -3.46
C GLU A 150 19.19 29.11 -2.52
N VAL A 151 18.36 29.65 -1.64
CA VAL A 151 17.49 28.87 -0.76
C VAL A 151 16.60 27.94 -1.59
N TYR A 152 15.88 28.49 -2.57
CA TYR A 152 14.99 27.70 -3.42
C TYR A 152 15.74 26.65 -4.26
N ASP A 153 16.88 27.01 -4.85
CA ASP A 153 17.70 26.08 -5.63
C ASP A 153 18.22 24.91 -4.78
N LYS A 154 18.61 25.18 -3.52
CA LYS A 154 19.10 24.16 -2.59
C LYS A 154 17.99 23.26 -2.07
N LEU A 155 16.78 23.79 -1.88
CA LEU A 155 15.58 22.99 -1.57
C LEU A 155 15.23 22.06 -2.73
N LEU A 156 15.19 22.59 -3.96
CA LEU A 156 14.84 21.81 -5.16
C LEU A 156 15.86 20.73 -5.51
N SER A 157 17.16 21.00 -5.26
CA SER A 157 18.22 20.02 -5.45
C SER A 157 18.34 18.98 -4.32
N GLY A 158 17.60 19.15 -3.22
CA GLY A 158 17.65 18.27 -2.06
C GLY A 158 18.94 18.37 -1.23
N ALA A 159 19.70 19.45 -1.41
CA ALA A 159 20.89 19.76 -0.61
C ALA A 159 20.51 20.14 0.84
N ILE A 160 19.36 20.79 1.00
CA ILE A 160 18.71 21.09 2.27
C ILE A 160 17.28 20.53 2.25
N ASP A 161 16.74 20.18 3.41
CA ASP A 161 15.39 19.61 3.56
C ASP A 161 14.34 20.66 3.94
N ALA A 162 14.76 21.72 4.62
CA ALA A 162 13.88 22.76 5.13
C ALA A 162 14.62 24.09 5.21
N SER A 163 13.86 25.18 5.08
CA SER A 163 14.31 26.54 5.36
C SER A 163 13.26 27.26 6.19
N ILE A 164 13.69 28.14 7.09
CA ILE A 164 12.81 29.06 7.80
C ILE A 164 12.73 30.35 6.97
N MET A 165 11.51 30.84 6.73
CA MET A 165 11.24 32.00 5.88
C MET A 165 9.92 32.67 6.28
N ASP A 166 9.79 33.96 6.00
CA ASP A 166 8.53 34.70 6.16
C ASP A 166 7.40 34.13 5.30
N VAL A 167 6.20 34.05 5.88
CA VAL A 167 5.01 33.44 5.23
C VAL A 167 4.64 34.13 3.92
N GLY A 168 4.62 35.47 3.88
CA GLY A 168 4.19 36.22 2.69
C GLY A 168 5.02 35.92 1.43
N PRO A 169 6.32 36.24 1.40
CA PRO A 169 7.17 35.95 0.25
C PRO A 169 7.17 34.46 -0.15
N SER A 170 7.09 33.57 0.84
CA SER A 170 7.10 32.13 0.62
C SER A 170 5.79 31.63 0.02
N GLU A 171 4.62 32.12 0.49
CA GLU A 171 3.29 31.84 -0.07
C GLU A 171 3.22 32.24 -1.55
N TYR A 172 3.73 33.42 -1.89
CA TYR A 172 3.81 33.86 -3.27
C TYR A 172 4.72 32.95 -4.10
N ALA A 173 5.93 32.67 -3.60
CA ALA A 173 6.93 31.88 -4.30
C ALA A 173 6.46 30.44 -4.58
N THR A 174 5.87 29.75 -3.61
CA THR A 174 5.37 28.37 -3.80
C THR A 174 4.13 28.32 -4.69
N THR A 175 3.32 29.38 -4.72
CA THR A 175 2.06 29.42 -5.50
C THR A 175 2.26 29.86 -6.95
N HIS A 176 3.33 30.60 -7.26
CA HIS A 176 3.55 31.16 -8.60
C HIS A 176 4.86 30.75 -9.28
N ILE A 177 5.92 30.45 -8.52
CA ILE A 177 7.27 30.31 -9.08
C ILE A 177 7.79 28.88 -8.91
N TYR A 178 7.71 28.34 -7.69
CA TYR A 178 8.31 27.05 -7.31
C TYR A 178 7.24 26.04 -6.89
N CYS A 179 6.50 25.50 -7.86
CA CYS A 179 5.37 24.60 -7.62
C CYS A 179 5.73 23.28 -6.91
N ASN A 180 7.01 22.89 -6.95
CA ASN A 180 7.51 21.67 -6.31
C ASN A 180 7.83 21.87 -4.82
N LEU A 181 7.73 23.10 -4.31
CA LEU A 181 7.95 23.43 -2.92
C LEU A 181 6.62 23.69 -2.23
N THR A 182 6.53 23.32 -0.96
CA THR A 182 5.33 23.51 -0.15
C THR A 182 5.70 24.15 1.18
N LEU A 183 4.80 25.01 1.67
CA LEU A 183 4.86 25.50 3.04
C LEU A 183 4.39 24.41 3.99
N VAL A 184 5.08 24.24 5.11
CA VAL A 184 4.77 23.19 6.08
C VAL A 184 4.80 23.72 7.51
N GLY A 185 3.85 23.26 8.31
CA GLY A 185 3.69 23.67 9.70
C GLY A 185 2.69 24.79 9.88
N ALA A 186 2.42 25.10 11.15
CA ALA A 186 1.66 26.29 11.53
C ALA A 186 2.60 27.49 11.60
N ASP A 187 2.06 28.67 11.35
CA ASP A 187 2.78 29.93 11.52
C ASP A 187 3.31 30.06 12.96
N PHE A 188 4.55 30.50 13.07
CA PHE A 188 5.24 30.77 14.33
C PHE A 188 5.88 32.15 14.26
N ASP A 189 6.31 32.66 15.42
CA ASP A 189 6.93 33.99 15.54
C ASP A 189 6.12 35.12 14.87
N ALA A 190 4.95 35.41 15.45
CA ALA A 190 4.01 36.37 14.89
C ALA A 190 4.63 37.78 14.79
N SER A 191 5.08 38.11 13.59
CA SER A 191 5.70 39.37 13.22
C SER A 191 4.92 40.04 12.09
N ALA A 192 5.10 41.35 11.91
CA ALA A 192 4.40 42.13 10.91
C ALA A 192 5.36 43.03 10.11
N PHE A 193 5.11 43.14 8.81
CA PHE A 193 5.79 44.13 7.97
C PHE A 193 5.28 45.54 8.32
N GLY A 194 6.23 46.47 8.46
CA GLY A 194 5.96 47.87 8.75
C GLY A 194 6.66 48.79 7.77
N ILE A 195 6.06 49.96 7.53
CA ILE A 195 6.72 51.05 6.81
C ILE A 195 7.51 51.87 7.83
N VAL A 196 8.81 52.02 7.60
CA VAL A 196 9.70 52.76 8.49
C VAL A 196 9.96 54.16 7.93
N TYR A 197 9.89 55.17 8.80
CA TYR A 197 10.17 56.56 8.47
C TYR A 197 11.05 57.22 9.55
N GLN A 198 11.62 58.38 9.23
CA GLN A 198 12.44 59.12 10.19
C GLN A 198 11.63 59.52 11.42
N LYS A 199 12.30 59.53 12.57
CA LYS A 199 11.69 60.00 13.81
C LYS A 199 11.18 61.44 13.62
N ASP A 200 9.99 61.71 14.15
CA ASP A 200 9.32 63.01 14.10
C ASP A 200 8.95 63.48 12.67
N TRP A 201 8.76 62.55 11.72
CA TRP A 201 8.26 62.87 10.39
C TRP A 201 6.83 63.41 10.43
N ILE A 202 6.63 64.62 9.87
CA ILE A 202 5.37 65.38 9.97
C ILE A 202 4.14 64.66 9.38
N TYR A 203 4.35 63.71 8.47
CA TYR A 203 3.27 62.95 7.81
C TYR A 203 2.99 61.58 8.43
N ALA A 204 3.70 61.20 9.51
CA ALA A 204 3.56 59.88 10.13
C ALA A 204 2.10 59.54 10.46
N LYS A 205 1.41 60.45 11.16
CA LYS A 205 0.00 60.27 11.54
C LYS A 205 -0.93 60.19 10.34
N GLU A 206 -0.67 60.98 9.30
CA GLU A 206 -1.49 60.99 8.09
C GLU A 206 -1.31 59.68 7.30
N LEU A 207 -0.10 59.13 7.24
CA LEU A 207 0.19 57.82 6.64
C LEU A 207 -0.57 56.70 7.36
N ASP A 208 -0.54 56.66 8.69
CA ASP A 208 -1.21 55.63 9.47
C ASP A 208 -2.74 55.65 9.29
N VAL A 209 -3.34 56.85 9.31
CA VAL A 209 -4.79 57.02 9.09
C VAL A 209 -5.19 56.59 7.68
N ASN A 210 -4.40 56.94 6.67
CA ASN A 210 -4.67 56.52 5.29
C ASN A 210 -4.51 55.01 5.12
N LEU A 211 -3.51 54.40 5.74
CA LEU A 211 -3.32 52.95 5.71
C LEU A 211 -4.49 52.21 6.38
N LEU A 212 -4.99 52.73 7.51
CA LEU A 212 -6.17 52.19 8.17
C LEU A 212 -7.41 52.30 7.27
N SER A 213 -7.61 53.44 6.62
CA SER A 213 -8.70 53.66 5.67
C SER A 213 -8.66 52.66 4.50
N LEU A 214 -7.47 52.38 3.95
CA LEU A 214 -7.31 51.36 2.90
C LEU A 214 -7.67 49.95 3.40
N ARG A 215 -7.38 49.64 4.66
CA ARG A 215 -7.77 48.36 5.28
C ARG A 215 -9.27 48.25 5.47
N GLU A 216 -9.91 49.29 6.04
CA GLU A 216 -11.36 49.31 6.27
C GLU A 216 -12.18 49.24 4.99
N GLN A 217 -11.66 49.82 3.90
CA GLN A 217 -12.27 49.74 2.57
C GLN A 217 -12.07 48.38 1.88
N GLY A 218 -11.29 47.47 2.46
CA GLY A 218 -10.97 46.17 1.86
C GLY A 218 -9.98 46.24 0.69
N VAL A 219 -9.29 47.37 0.50
CA VAL A 219 -8.30 47.52 -0.59
C VAL A 219 -7.14 46.57 -0.37
N LEU A 220 -6.66 46.44 0.87
CA LEU A 220 -5.58 45.50 1.19
C LEU A 220 -5.97 44.04 0.94
N ASP A 221 -7.22 43.67 1.23
CA ASP A 221 -7.73 42.33 0.95
C ASP A 221 -7.80 42.08 -0.56
N SER A 222 -8.26 43.07 -1.33
CA SER A 222 -8.28 42.98 -2.80
C SER A 222 -6.87 42.81 -3.40
N LEU A 223 -5.86 43.47 -2.81
CA LEU A 223 -4.46 43.30 -3.20
C LEU A 223 -3.95 41.92 -2.82
N ARG A 224 -4.29 41.41 -1.63
CA ARG A 224 -3.93 40.04 -1.22
C ARG A 224 -4.51 39.03 -2.20
N THR A 225 -5.81 39.07 -2.47
CA THR A 225 -6.43 38.17 -3.44
C THR A 225 -5.80 38.29 -4.83
N LYS A 226 -5.54 39.51 -5.30
CA LYS A 226 -4.93 39.74 -6.62
C LYS A 226 -3.53 39.13 -6.76
N TRP A 227 -2.69 39.20 -5.72
CA TRP A 227 -1.28 38.79 -5.81
C TRP A 227 -1.01 37.39 -5.27
N PHE A 228 -1.85 36.87 -4.38
CA PHE A 228 -1.62 35.59 -3.69
C PHE A 228 -2.62 34.50 -4.09
N GLU A 229 -3.82 34.83 -4.56
CA GLU A 229 -4.80 33.82 -4.98
C GLU A 229 -4.73 33.57 -6.49
N GLY A 230 -4.78 32.29 -6.89
CA GLY A 230 -4.93 31.89 -8.31
C GLY A 230 -3.62 31.76 -9.10
N GLY A 231 -2.51 31.40 -8.46
CA GLY A 231 -1.22 31.30 -9.14
C GLY A 231 -1.08 30.20 -10.19
N ASP A 232 -0.01 30.34 -10.98
CA ASP A 232 0.35 29.46 -12.10
C ASP A 232 0.66 28.03 -11.67
N CYS A 233 1.07 27.87 -10.40
CA CYS A 233 0.97 26.59 -9.71
C CYS A 233 -0.51 26.37 -9.35
N SER A 234 -1.36 26.27 -10.38
CA SER A 234 -2.59 25.50 -10.27
C SER A 234 -2.16 24.20 -9.62
N GLN A 235 -2.90 23.72 -8.62
CA GLN A 235 -2.62 22.40 -8.06
C GLN A 235 -2.74 21.39 -9.20
N THR A 236 -1.67 21.22 -9.95
CA THR A 236 -1.10 19.95 -10.30
C THR A 236 -0.78 19.33 -8.95
N VAL A 237 -1.85 18.98 -8.22
CA VAL A 237 -1.94 17.70 -7.55
C VAL A 237 -1.44 16.77 -8.64
N ASP A 238 -0.16 16.44 -8.58
CA ASP A 238 0.50 15.57 -9.54
C ASP A 238 -0.50 14.49 -9.84
N SER A 239 -0.98 14.50 -11.08
CA SER A 239 -2.17 13.78 -11.52
C SER A 239 -2.10 12.39 -10.93
N GLY A 240 -2.92 12.14 -9.90
CA GLY A 240 -2.59 11.24 -8.79
C GLY A 240 -1.57 10.18 -9.18
N THR A 241 -0.29 10.39 -8.84
CA THR A 241 0.86 9.54 -9.24
C THR A 241 0.40 8.12 -9.55
N ALA A 242 0.33 7.79 -10.84
CA ALA A 242 -0.20 6.51 -11.28
C ALA A 242 0.55 5.40 -10.54
N MET A 243 -0.17 4.38 -10.05
CA MET A 243 0.46 3.24 -9.38
C MET A 243 1.50 2.63 -10.31
N THR A 244 2.76 2.61 -9.89
CA THR A 244 3.84 2.07 -10.70
C THR A 244 3.90 0.56 -10.56
N VAL A 245 4.57 -0.10 -11.52
CA VAL A 245 4.82 -1.55 -11.47
C VAL A 245 5.62 -1.92 -10.22
N GLU A 246 6.48 -1.02 -9.73
CA GLU A 246 7.26 -1.20 -8.52
C GLU A 246 6.36 -1.30 -7.28
N SER A 247 5.32 -0.46 -7.19
CA SER A 247 4.32 -0.52 -6.11
C SER A 247 3.54 -1.83 -6.08
N LEU A 248 3.38 -2.49 -7.23
CA LEU A 248 2.66 -3.76 -7.38
C LEU A 248 3.58 -4.97 -7.63
N GLY A 249 4.91 -4.80 -7.57
CA GLY A 249 5.87 -5.83 -7.96
C GLY A 249 5.71 -7.13 -7.17
N GLY A 250 5.40 -7.03 -5.88
CA GLY A 250 5.12 -8.21 -5.04
C GLY A 250 3.91 -9.04 -5.51
N LEU A 251 2.90 -8.41 -6.10
CA LEU A 251 1.74 -9.12 -6.66
C LEU A 251 2.14 -9.93 -7.90
N PHE A 252 2.90 -9.32 -8.81
CA PHE A 252 3.39 -10.01 -10.01
C PHE A 252 4.35 -11.16 -9.66
N LEU A 253 5.22 -10.97 -8.68
CA LEU A 253 6.13 -12.02 -8.20
C LEU A 253 5.37 -13.20 -7.59
N THR A 254 4.37 -12.94 -6.74
CA THR A 254 3.57 -14.01 -6.14
C THR A 254 2.77 -14.79 -7.18
N PHE A 255 2.19 -14.11 -8.17
CA PHE A 255 1.55 -14.77 -9.31
C PHE A 255 2.54 -15.63 -10.12
N GLY A 256 3.75 -15.12 -10.38
CA GLY A 256 4.83 -15.85 -11.04
C GLY A 256 5.20 -17.14 -10.28
N VAL A 257 5.37 -17.07 -8.96
CA VAL A 257 5.69 -18.24 -8.14
C VAL A 257 4.55 -19.26 -8.15
N ILE A 258 3.29 -18.82 -7.99
CA ILE A 258 2.11 -19.71 -8.00
C ILE A 258 1.94 -20.40 -9.35
N SER A 259 2.12 -19.68 -10.46
CA SER A 259 2.02 -20.26 -11.81
C SER A 259 3.12 -21.30 -12.08
N ILE A 260 4.36 -21.05 -11.65
CA ILE A 260 5.45 -22.02 -11.74
C ILE A 260 5.13 -23.27 -10.90
N LEU A 261 4.67 -23.10 -9.67
CA LEU A 261 4.27 -24.22 -8.81
C LEU A 261 3.14 -25.05 -9.44
N SER A 262 2.15 -24.38 -10.06
CA SER A 262 1.07 -25.05 -10.79
C SER A 262 1.60 -25.88 -11.96
N LEU A 263 2.50 -25.33 -12.77
CA LEU A 263 3.15 -26.07 -13.87
C LEU A 263 3.96 -27.27 -13.37
N LEU A 264 4.71 -27.10 -12.28
CA LEU A 264 5.48 -28.19 -11.67
C LEU A 264 4.58 -29.32 -11.17
N LEU A 265 3.48 -29.00 -10.49
CA LEU A 265 2.49 -29.98 -10.05
C LEU A 265 1.86 -30.71 -11.24
N PHE A 266 1.48 -29.97 -12.30
CA PHE A 266 0.92 -30.57 -13.51
C PHE A 266 1.88 -31.56 -14.17
N VAL A 267 3.14 -31.15 -14.36
CA VAL A 267 4.19 -32.01 -14.93
C VAL A 267 4.48 -33.20 -14.04
N TRP A 268 4.54 -33.01 -12.72
CA TRP A 268 4.79 -34.09 -11.76
C TRP A 268 3.67 -35.13 -11.76
N LEU A 269 2.39 -34.70 -11.75
CA LEU A 269 1.23 -35.60 -11.83
C LEU A 269 1.22 -36.37 -13.16
N LYS A 270 1.44 -35.70 -14.30
CA LYS A 270 1.55 -36.36 -15.61
C LYS A 270 2.72 -37.33 -15.67
N ARG A 271 3.88 -36.97 -15.10
CA ARG A 271 5.06 -37.84 -15.07
C ARG A 271 4.82 -39.07 -14.19
N SER A 272 4.13 -38.94 -13.06
CA SER A 272 3.74 -40.09 -12.23
C SER A 272 2.83 -41.02 -13.02
N VAL A 273 1.77 -40.49 -13.65
CA VAL A 273 0.84 -41.29 -14.46
C VAL A 273 1.55 -41.98 -15.62
N ILE A 274 2.45 -41.31 -16.33
CA ILE A 274 3.24 -41.90 -17.42
C ILE A 274 4.18 -42.98 -16.88
N LYS A 275 4.87 -42.73 -15.77
CA LYS A 275 5.78 -43.69 -15.13
C LYS A 275 5.03 -44.93 -14.64
N ASP A 276 3.84 -44.75 -14.08
CA ASP A 276 2.95 -45.82 -13.63
C ASP A 276 2.35 -46.60 -14.80
N TYR A 277 2.02 -45.93 -15.90
CA TYR A 277 1.60 -46.56 -17.16
C TYR A 277 2.72 -47.42 -17.76
N PHE A 278 3.95 -46.91 -17.88
CA PHE A 278 5.09 -47.67 -18.38
C PHE A 278 5.47 -48.83 -17.46
N LYS A 279 5.42 -48.66 -16.14
CA LYS A 279 5.67 -49.73 -15.15
C LYS A 279 4.62 -50.83 -15.24
N SER A 280 3.35 -50.47 -15.42
CA SER A 280 2.24 -51.42 -15.60
C SER A 280 2.33 -52.18 -16.93
N ARG A 281 2.74 -51.50 -18.01
CA ARG A 281 2.99 -52.13 -19.32
C ARG A 281 4.18 -53.11 -19.27
N ARG A 282 5.23 -52.80 -18.49
CA ARG A 282 6.39 -53.69 -18.29
C ARG A 282 5.99 -54.97 -17.52
N ARG A 283 5.12 -54.86 -16.50
CA ARG A 283 4.56 -56.02 -15.77
C ARG A 283 3.63 -56.88 -16.62
N ARG A 284 2.80 -56.30 -17.50
CA ARG A 284 1.97 -57.09 -18.44
C ARG A 284 2.83 -57.84 -19.46
N ARG A 285 3.92 -57.24 -19.95
CA ARG A 285 4.86 -57.95 -20.85
C ARG A 285 5.60 -59.11 -20.18
N SER A 286 5.96 -59.02 -18.90
CA SER A 286 6.61 -60.14 -18.19
C SER A 286 5.66 -61.32 -17.93
N LEU A 287 4.35 -61.10 -17.84
CA LEU A 287 3.36 -62.18 -17.68
C LEU A 287 3.03 -62.90 -18.99
N VAL A 288 3.20 -62.25 -20.15
CA VAL A 288 2.96 -62.85 -21.47
C VAL A 288 4.15 -63.70 -21.97
N ILE A 289 5.35 -63.51 -21.40
CA ILE A 289 6.58 -64.24 -21.77
C ILE A 289 6.86 -65.42 -20.81
N SER A 290 5.87 -65.87 -20.03
CA SER A 290 5.97 -67.17 -19.34
C SER A 290 5.21 -68.21 -20.18
N PRO A 291 5.90 -69.03 -21.01
CA PRO A 291 5.24 -70.07 -21.76
C PRO A 291 4.74 -71.14 -20.80
N ASN A 292 3.50 -71.55 -21.03
CA ASN A 292 2.84 -72.67 -20.40
C ASN A 292 3.67 -73.95 -20.63
N THR A 293 4.40 -74.42 -19.62
CA THR A 293 5.03 -75.74 -19.61
C THR A 293 4.34 -76.64 -18.59
N SER A 294 3.23 -77.26 -19.00
CA SER A 294 2.79 -78.55 -18.47
C SER A 294 2.20 -79.35 -19.63
N LYS A 295 3.02 -80.26 -20.15
CA LYS A 295 2.70 -81.21 -21.21
C LYS A 295 1.63 -82.21 -20.73
N GLU A 296 0.70 -82.52 -21.62
CA GLU A 296 -0.05 -83.78 -21.65
C GLU A 296 0.87 -84.96 -21.99
N GLU A 297 0.37 -86.16 -21.68
CA GLU A 297 0.82 -87.52 -22.03
C GLU A 297 2.05 -88.12 -21.31
N HIS A 298 1.80 -89.07 -20.40
CA HIS A 298 1.88 -90.50 -20.73
C HIS A 298 1.21 -91.35 -19.63
N ALA A 299 0.15 -92.06 -20.00
CA ALA A 299 -0.32 -93.25 -19.31
C ALA A 299 0.52 -94.44 -19.78
N GLN A 300 1.07 -95.24 -18.85
CA GLN A 300 1.38 -96.64 -19.13
C GLN A 300 1.20 -97.50 -17.88
N VAL A 301 0.34 -98.49 -18.07
CA VAL A 301 0.00 -99.64 -17.25
C VAL A 301 1.23 -100.55 -17.07
N ILE A 302 1.53 -100.99 -15.85
CA ILE A 302 2.23 -102.26 -15.60
C ILE A 302 1.48 -103.02 -14.52
N VAL A 303 1.13 -104.26 -14.88
CA VAL A 303 0.48 -105.32 -14.09
C VAL A 303 1.54 -106.11 -13.32
N ALA A 304 1.29 -106.33 -12.03
CA ALA A 304 1.67 -107.47 -11.16
C ALA A 304 1.02 -107.13 -9.82
N GLU A 305 0.07 -107.87 -9.26
CA GLU A 305 -0.12 -109.32 -9.11
C GLU A 305 -1.62 -109.62 -8.96
#